data_AF-A0A962CCH8-F1
#
_entry.id   AF-A0A962CCH8-F1
#
_cell.length_a   1.000
_cell.length_b   1.000
_cell.length_c   1.000
_cell.angle_alpha   90.00
_cell.angle_beta   90.00
_cell.angle_gamma   90.00
#
_symmetry.space_group_name_H-M   'P 1'
#
loop_
_entity.id
_entity.type
_entity.pdbx_description
1 polymer ?
#
loop_
_entity_poly.entity_id
_entity_poly.type
_entity_poly.pdbx_seq_one_letter_code
_entity_poly.pdbx_strand_id
1 'polypeptide(L)'
;MPSSTHVIRIAERFRGFLPVVVDVETGGFDCERDALLEIAVVVIGMDANGFLYPRPAVSTHVEAFPGANIEPKALEITGIDPNHPFRNALEERAALDHVFAPVRAAMRAEDCQRAILVGHNAAFDLGFL
;
A
#
# COMPACT_ATOMS: atom_id res chain seq x y z
N MET A 1 -1.25 -39.48 11.40
CA MET A 1 -1.43 -38.02 11.41
C MET A 1 -1.10 -37.53 10.01
N PRO A 2 -1.90 -36.65 9.38
CA PRO A 2 -1.49 -36.10 8.10
C PRO A 2 -0.18 -35.34 8.36
N SER A 3 0.86 -35.67 7.58
CA SER A 3 2.11 -34.92 7.55
C SER A 3 1.74 -33.44 7.32
N SER A 4 2.10 -32.56 8.24
CA SER A 4 1.89 -31.12 8.04
C SER A 4 2.69 -30.73 6.80
N THR A 5 2.02 -30.51 5.68
CA THR A 5 2.64 -30.03 4.46
C THR A 5 3.27 -28.69 4.78
N HIS A 6 4.60 -28.65 4.82
CA HIS A 6 5.33 -27.44 5.13
C HIS A 6 5.18 -26.50 3.93
N VAL A 7 4.33 -25.47 4.06
CA VAL A 7 4.13 -24.49 2.99
C VAL A 7 5.40 -23.64 2.90
N ILE A 8 6.10 -23.74 1.77
CA ILE A 8 7.35 -23.01 1.51
C ILE A 8 7.18 -21.93 0.44
N ARG A 9 6.01 -21.85 -0.21
CA ARG A 9 5.71 -20.86 -1.25
C ARG A 9 4.60 -19.93 -0.79
N ILE A 10 4.78 -18.63 -0.99
CA ILE A 10 3.80 -17.63 -0.57
C ILE A 10 2.47 -17.74 -1.34
N ALA A 11 2.51 -18.11 -2.64
CA ALA A 11 1.31 -18.35 -3.44
C ALA A 11 0.41 -19.47 -2.87
N GLU A 12 0.97 -20.46 -2.18
CA GLU A 12 0.18 -21.53 -1.55
C GLU A 12 -0.39 -21.09 -0.20
N ARG A 13 0.31 -20.19 0.51
CA ARG A 13 -0.03 -19.79 1.87
C ARG A 13 -1.35 -19.04 1.99
N PHE A 14 -1.68 -18.23 0.97
CA PHE A 14 -2.89 -17.40 0.92
C PHE A 14 -3.69 -17.64 -0.35
N ARG A 15 -3.75 -18.88 -0.84
CA ARG A 15 -4.61 -19.28 -1.98
C ARG A 15 -4.40 -18.42 -3.24
N GLY A 16 -3.15 -18.08 -3.54
CA GLY A 16 -2.75 -17.28 -4.69
C GLY A 16 -2.71 -15.76 -4.43
N PHE A 17 -3.01 -15.29 -3.22
CA PHE A 17 -2.87 -13.87 -2.88
C PHE A 17 -1.46 -13.52 -2.40
N LEU A 18 -0.91 -12.41 -2.91
CA LEU A 18 0.31 -11.79 -2.38
C LEU A 18 -0.08 -10.73 -1.34
N PRO A 19 0.28 -10.88 -0.05
CA PRO A 19 0.03 -9.84 0.95
C PRO A 19 0.91 -8.61 0.68
N VAL A 20 0.27 -7.45 0.63
CA VAL A 20 0.94 -6.15 0.50
C VAL A 20 0.42 -5.27 1.61
N VAL A 21 1.32 -4.87 2.51
CA VAL A 21 0.98 -3.90 3.55
C VAL A 21 0.87 -2.54 2.89
N VAL A 22 -0.21 -1.81 3.20
CA VAL A 22 -0.49 -0.48 2.68
C VAL A 22 -0.88 0.42 3.85
N ASP A 23 -0.44 1.66 3.76
CA ASP A 23 -0.83 2.74 4.66
C ASP A 23 -0.96 4.02 3.82
N VAL A 24 -1.99 4.81 4.09
CA VAL A 24 -2.26 6.09 3.41
C VAL A 24 -2.40 7.23 4.41
N GLU A 25 -1.90 8.40 4.03
CA GLU A 25 -2.20 9.66 4.71
C GLU A 25 -3.12 10.48 3.82
N THR A 26 -4.17 11.06 4.40
CA THR A 26 -5.28 11.63 3.62
C THR A 26 -5.69 13.02 4.14
N GLY A 27 -6.45 13.74 3.33
CA GLY A 27 -7.04 15.03 3.66
C GLY A 27 -8.27 14.93 4.57
N GLY A 28 -8.69 13.72 4.97
CA GLY A 28 -9.91 13.49 5.75
C GLY A 28 -10.34 12.02 5.71
N PHE A 29 -11.61 11.73 6.04
CA PHE A 29 -12.13 10.36 6.15
C PHE A 29 -13.04 9.92 4.98
N ASP A 30 -13.48 10.84 4.12
CA ASP A 30 -14.37 10.57 2.98
C ASP A 30 -13.53 10.30 1.73
N CYS A 31 -13.38 9.02 1.37
CA CYS A 31 -12.54 8.61 0.25
C CYS A 31 -13.07 9.03 -1.14
N GLU A 32 -14.31 9.53 -1.24
CA GLU A 32 -14.83 10.07 -2.51
C GLU A 32 -14.47 11.55 -2.71
N ARG A 33 -14.06 12.25 -1.65
CA ARG A 33 -13.92 13.73 -1.64
C ARG A 33 -12.59 14.22 -1.11
N ASP A 34 -12.00 13.51 -0.16
CA ASP A 34 -10.80 13.93 0.54
C ASP A 34 -9.56 13.47 -0.22
N ALA A 35 -8.52 14.31 -0.22
CA ALA A 35 -7.29 14.02 -0.96
C ALA A 35 -6.55 12.79 -0.40
N LEU A 36 -6.00 11.93 -1.28
CA LEU A 36 -4.87 11.09 -0.94
C LEU A 36 -3.60 11.96 -0.91
N LEU A 37 -2.84 11.93 0.17
CA LEU A 37 -1.67 12.80 0.37
C LEU A 37 -0.37 12.00 0.45
N GLU A 38 -0.36 10.81 1.02
CA GLU A 38 0.82 9.93 1.04
C GLU A 38 0.39 8.49 0.90
N ILE A 39 1.25 7.68 0.30
CA ILE A 39 1.05 6.22 0.23
C ILE A 39 2.38 5.50 0.40
N ALA A 40 2.36 4.46 1.23
CA ALA A 40 3.46 3.52 1.37
C ALA A 40 2.96 2.10 1.14
N VAL A 41 3.79 1.28 0.48
CA VAL A 41 3.54 -0.15 0.29
C VAL A 41 4.74 -0.99 0.69
N VAL A 42 4.46 -2.14 1.30
CA VAL A 42 5.46 -3.15 1.67
C VAL A 42 4.98 -4.52 1.20
N VAL A 43 5.68 -5.11 0.24
CA VAL A 43 5.42 -6.50 -0.16
C VAL A 43 5.89 -7.44 0.95
N ILE A 44 5.03 -8.37 1.36
CA ILE A 44 5.43 -9.44 2.27
C ILE A 44 6.01 -10.59 1.45
N GLY A 45 7.27 -10.94 1.72
CA GLY A 45 7.95 -12.11 1.17
C GLY A 45 7.84 -13.31 2.11
N MET A 46 8.25 -14.47 1.63
CA MET A 46 8.41 -15.70 2.41
C MET A 46 9.78 -16.30 2.10
N ASP A 47 10.50 -16.74 3.13
CA ASP A 47 11.80 -17.40 2.96
C ASP A 47 11.66 -18.92 2.74
N ALA A 48 12.77 -19.60 2.49
CA ALA A 48 12.79 -21.05 2.25
C ALA A 48 12.32 -21.89 3.46
N ASN A 49 12.31 -21.29 4.65
CA ASN A 49 11.82 -21.91 5.88
C ASN A 49 10.35 -21.57 6.16
N GLY A 50 9.66 -20.90 5.22
CA GLY A 50 8.26 -20.53 5.35
C GLY A 50 7.99 -19.32 6.26
N PHE A 51 9.03 -18.60 6.70
CA PHE A 51 8.85 -17.40 7.51
C PHE A 51 8.55 -16.19 6.65
N LEU A 52 7.55 -15.41 7.06
CA LEU A 52 7.19 -14.16 6.41
C LEU A 52 8.16 -13.05 6.81
N TYR A 53 8.51 -12.19 5.86
CA TYR A 53 9.35 -11.02 6.12
C TYR A 53 8.91 -9.82 5.27
N PRO A 54 9.07 -8.58 5.76
CA PRO A 54 8.83 -7.39 4.95
C PRO A 54 9.95 -7.20 3.93
N ARG A 55 9.60 -6.94 2.67
CA ARG A 55 10.54 -6.40 1.68
C ARG A 55 10.77 -4.90 1.92
N PRO A 56 11.71 -4.24 1.23
CA PRO A 56 11.86 -2.80 1.33
C PRO A 56 10.55 -2.07 1.03
N ALA A 57 10.27 -1.03 1.82
CA ALA A 57 9.14 -0.15 1.59
C ALA A 57 9.37 0.68 0.32
N VAL A 58 8.28 0.94 -0.40
CA VAL A 58 8.24 1.93 -1.48
C VAL A 58 7.11 2.89 -1.14
N SER A 59 7.42 4.17 -1.06
CA SER A 59 6.48 5.22 -0.69
C SER A 59 6.66 6.45 -1.56
N THR A 60 5.63 7.27 -1.62
CA THR A 60 5.67 8.55 -2.31
C THR A 60 4.61 9.49 -1.76
N HIS A 61 4.81 10.78 -1.95
CA HIS A 61 3.81 11.79 -1.66
C HIS A 61 2.91 11.99 -2.88
N VAL A 62 1.63 12.26 -2.63
CA VAL A 62 0.59 12.37 -3.65
C VAL A 62 0.08 13.81 -3.70
N GLU A 63 0.01 14.38 -4.89
CA GLU A 63 -0.65 15.67 -5.13
C GLU A 63 -2.15 15.52 -4.92
N ALA A 64 -2.77 16.45 -4.19
CA ALA A 64 -4.22 16.45 -4.05
C ALA A 64 -4.88 16.64 -5.42
N PHE A 65 -5.86 15.78 -5.74
CA PHE A 65 -6.56 15.87 -7.01
C PHE A 65 -7.31 17.22 -7.14
N PRO A 66 -7.56 17.72 -8.36
CA PRO A 66 -8.24 18.99 -8.55
C PRO A 66 -9.62 19.04 -7.88
N GLY A 67 -9.80 19.96 -6.93
CA GLY A 67 -11.05 20.12 -6.20
C GLY A 67 -11.21 19.22 -4.97
N ALA A 68 -10.17 18.46 -4.60
CA ALA A 68 -10.18 17.66 -3.38
C ALA A 68 -10.42 18.51 -2.13
N ASN A 69 -11.17 17.93 -1.19
CA ASN A 69 -11.28 18.47 0.16
C ASN A 69 -10.03 18.11 0.97
N ILE A 70 -9.57 19.04 1.79
CA ILE A 70 -8.50 18.82 2.77
C ILE A 70 -8.94 19.48 4.07
N GLU A 71 -9.29 18.66 5.05
CA GLU A 71 -9.62 19.12 6.38
C GLU A 71 -8.36 19.63 7.10
N PRO A 72 -8.38 20.85 7.66
CA PRO A 72 -7.26 21.35 8.45
C PRO A 72 -6.86 20.40 9.58
N LYS A 73 -7.83 19.67 10.15
CA LYS A 73 -7.58 18.72 11.23
C LYS A 73 -6.76 17.51 10.78
N ALA A 74 -6.93 17.06 9.54
CA ALA A 74 -6.12 15.98 8.98
C ALA A 74 -4.66 16.44 8.84
N LEU A 75 -4.43 17.67 8.38
CA LEU A 75 -3.06 18.23 8.29
C LEU A 75 -2.42 18.45 9.66
N GLU A 76 -3.19 18.84 10.68
CA GLU A 76 -2.69 18.93 12.06
C GLU A 76 -2.24 17.58 12.63
N ILE A 77 -2.92 16.50 12.26
CA ILE A 77 -2.62 15.14 12.73
C ILE A 77 -1.40 14.58 12.00
N THR A 78 -1.39 14.68 10.67
CA THR A 78 -0.34 14.11 9.81
C THR A 78 0.93 14.96 9.81
N GLY A 79 0.81 16.26 10.07
CA GLY A 79 1.90 17.23 9.92
C GLY A 79 2.26 17.54 8.47
N ILE A 80 1.44 17.11 7.50
CA ILE A 80 1.68 17.34 6.08
C ILE A 80 1.42 18.81 5.75
N ASP A 81 2.39 19.45 5.08
CA ASP A 81 2.17 20.68 4.32
C ASP A 81 2.10 20.32 2.82
N PRO A 82 0.89 20.32 2.22
CA PRO A 82 0.71 19.95 0.81
C PRO A 82 1.49 20.84 -0.16
N ASN A 83 1.81 22.08 0.23
CA ASN A 83 2.46 23.07 -0.62
C ASN A 83 3.98 23.16 -0.38
N HIS A 84 4.54 22.26 0.43
CA HIS A 84 5.95 22.29 0.76
C HIS A 84 6.80 22.09 -0.52
N PRO A 85 7.74 23.00 -0.85
CA PRO A 85 8.44 22.99 -2.14
C PRO A 85 9.33 21.77 -2.37
N PHE A 86 9.72 21.07 -1.30
CA PHE A 86 10.52 19.84 -1.37
C PHE A 86 9.69 18.57 -1.14
N ARG A 87 8.35 18.66 -1.17
CA ARG A 87 7.47 17.51 -0.99
C ARG A 87 7.61 16.50 -2.14
N ASN A 88 8.04 16.94 -3.33
CA ASN A 88 8.23 16.09 -4.50
C ASN A 88 7.04 15.15 -4.75
N ALA A 89 5.83 15.69 -4.58
CA ALA A 89 4.61 14.93 -4.76
C ALA A 89 4.43 14.56 -6.22
N LEU A 90 3.83 13.40 -6.45
CA LEU A 90 3.46 12.91 -7.77
C LEU A 90 1.95 13.05 -7.94
N GLU A 91 1.50 13.29 -9.17
CA GLU A 91 0.09 13.12 -9.52
C GLU A 91 -0.35 11.69 -9.18
N GLU A 92 -1.59 11.53 -8.70
CA GLU A 92 -2.09 10.29 -8.11
C GLU A 92 -1.84 9.06 -8.97
N ARG A 93 -2.12 9.13 -10.27
CA ARG A 93 -1.87 7.99 -11.15
C ARG A 93 -0.38 7.63 -11.22
N ALA A 94 0.50 8.63 -11.32
CA ALA A 94 1.94 8.41 -11.31
C ALA A 94 2.44 7.85 -9.97
N ALA A 95 1.88 8.31 -8.85
CA ALA A 95 2.17 7.80 -7.51
C ALA A 95 1.80 6.32 -7.38
N LEU A 96 0.57 5.95 -7.76
CA LEU A 96 0.09 4.56 -7.74
C LEU A 96 0.91 3.67 -8.68
N ASP A 97 1.25 4.15 -9.88
CA ASP A 97 2.08 3.39 -10.80
C ASP A 97 3.49 3.16 -10.25
N HIS A 98 4.06 4.14 -9.53
CA HIS A 98 5.34 4.05 -8.83
C HIS A 98 5.32 2.97 -7.74
N VAL A 99 4.36 3.04 -6.79
CA VAL A 99 4.30 2.09 -5.66
C VAL A 99 3.83 0.70 -6.07
N PHE A 100 2.99 0.56 -7.10
CA PHE A 100 2.51 -0.75 -7.57
C PHE A 100 3.46 -1.45 -8.54
N ALA A 101 4.46 -0.77 -9.11
CA ALA A 101 5.48 -1.41 -9.95
C ALA A 101 6.19 -2.59 -9.24
N PRO A 102 6.74 -2.45 -8.02
CA PRO A 102 7.35 -3.56 -7.29
C PRO A 102 6.33 -4.64 -6.89
N VAL A 103 5.09 -4.28 -6.59
CA VAL A 103 4.02 -5.24 -6.28
C VAL A 103 3.74 -6.15 -7.48
N ARG A 104 3.55 -5.56 -8.67
CA ARG A 104 3.33 -6.31 -9.92
C ARG A 104 4.52 -7.21 -10.26
N ALA A 105 5.75 -6.74 -10.01
CA ALA A 105 6.95 -7.55 -10.20
C ALA A 105 7.00 -8.75 -9.23
N ALA A 106 6.70 -8.51 -7.95
CA ALA A 106 6.66 -9.55 -6.94
C ALA A 106 5.55 -10.59 -7.21
N MET A 107 4.35 -10.16 -7.61
CA MET A 107 3.28 -11.09 -7.97
C MET A 107 3.70 -12.07 -9.07
N ARG A 108 4.38 -11.57 -10.12
CA ARG A 108 4.91 -12.42 -11.20
C ARG A 108 6.02 -13.36 -10.71
N ALA A 109 6.91 -12.88 -9.85
CA ALA A 109 8.03 -13.67 -9.34
C ALA A 109 7.57 -14.80 -8.39
N GLU A 110 6.52 -14.55 -7.62
CA GLU A 110 6.01 -15.46 -6.59
C GLU A 110 4.84 -16.34 -7.05
N ASP A 111 4.43 -16.21 -8.32
CA ASP A 111 3.28 -16.93 -8.91
C ASP A 111 1.95 -16.68 -8.16
N CYS A 112 1.78 -15.44 -7.67
CA CYS A 112 0.55 -14.98 -7.06
C CYS A 112 -0.41 -14.39 -8.12
N GLN A 113 -1.69 -14.74 -8.02
CA GLN A 113 -2.74 -14.32 -8.95
C GLN A 113 -3.21 -12.87 -8.72
N ARG A 114 -3.27 -12.45 -7.45
CA ARG A 114 -3.73 -11.11 -7.04
C ARG A 114 -2.95 -10.62 -5.83
N ALA A 115 -2.80 -9.31 -5.69
CA ALA A 115 -2.40 -8.73 -4.41
C ALA A 115 -3.60 -8.68 -3.46
N ILE A 116 -3.35 -8.75 -2.15
CA ILE A 116 -4.33 -8.51 -1.10
C ILE A 116 -3.77 -7.47 -0.14
N LEU A 117 -4.54 -6.40 0.07
CA LEU A 117 -4.17 -5.32 0.96
C LEU A 117 -4.19 -5.80 2.42
N VAL A 118 -3.13 -5.48 3.16
CA VAL A 118 -3.03 -5.64 4.60
C VAL A 118 -2.83 -4.26 5.19
N GLY A 119 -3.64 -3.88 6.16
CA GLY A 119 -3.58 -2.54 6.78
C GLY A 119 -4.25 -2.57 8.14
N HIS A 120 -3.96 -1.58 8.97
CA HIS A 120 -4.66 -1.42 10.25
C HIS A 120 -5.95 -0.65 10.00
N ASN A 121 -7.11 -1.29 10.20
CA ASN A 121 -8.39 -0.82 9.66
C ASN A 121 -8.40 -0.77 8.13
N ALA A 122 -7.85 -1.80 7.48
CA ALA A 122 -7.65 -1.95 6.03
C ALA A 122 -8.77 -1.50 5.09
N ALA A 123 -10.03 -1.44 5.55
CA ALA A 123 -11.13 -0.90 4.76
C ALA A 123 -10.99 0.61 4.47
N PHE A 124 -10.32 1.35 5.37
CA PHE A 124 -10.01 2.76 5.20
C PHE A 124 -9.03 2.95 4.04
N ASP A 125 -7.84 2.33 4.11
CA ASP A 125 -6.82 2.42 3.07
C ASP A 125 -7.35 1.94 1.72
N LEU A 126 -8.07 0.82 1.72
CA LEU A 126 -8.68 0.28 0.52
C LEU A 126 -9.77 1.20 -0.07
N GLY A 127 -10.43 2.02 0.74
CA GLY A 127 -11.43 2.97 0.26
C GLY A 127 -10.83 4.12 -0.55
N PHE A 128 -9.60 4.54 -0.21
CA PHE A 128 -8.85 5.59 -0.91
C PHE A 128 -8.09 5.08 -2.14
N LEU A 129 -8.13 3.78 -2.45
CA LEU A 129 -7.46 3.13 -3.59
C LEU A 129 -8.44 2.62 -4.65
#